data_AF-A0AAW6CHN0-F1
#
_entry.id   AF-A0AAW6CHN0-F1
#
_cell.length_a   1.000
_cell.length_b   1.000
_cell.length_c   1.000
_cell.angle_alpha   90.00
_cell.angle_beta   90.00
_cell.angle_gamma   90.00
#
_symmetry.space_group_name_H-M   'P 1'
#
loop_
_entity.id
_entity.type
_entity.pdbx_description
1 polymer ?
#
loop_
_entity_poly.entity_id
_entity_poly.type
_entity_poly.pdbx_seq_one_letter_code
_entity_poly.pdbx_strand_id
1 'polypeptide(L)' 'MEKSNFITSWQEVHTIVDDAMSKGNRSVSIYISPDGGMSISVSPWPDEESLRVAYKQGKISYNDYRKSIGLSPVKT' A
#
# COMPACT_ATOMS: atom_id res chain seq x y z
N MET A 1 -5.70 -6.69 -8.43
CA MET A 1 -6.54 -5.73 -9.18
C MET A 1 -6.70 -4.52 -8.29
N GLU A 2 -5.90 -3.47 -8.52
CA GLU A 2 -6.01 -2.23 -7.77
C GLU A 2 -7.35 -1.57 -8.15
N LYS A 3 -8.24 -1.42 -7.17
CA LYS A 3 -9.50 -0.70 -7.35
C LYS A 3 -9.18 0.79 -7.34
N SER A 4 -9.07 1.40 -8.51
CA SER A 4 -9.11 2.86 -8.60
C SER A 4 -10.58 3.29 -8.53
N ASN A 5 -10.98 3.81 -7.38
CA ASN A 5 -12.30 4.44 -7.25
C ASN A 5 -12.17 5.87 -7.80
N PHE A 6 -12.92 6.18 -8.85
CA PHE A 6 -13.03 7.53 -9.39
C PHE A 6 -13.90 8.34 -8.42
N ILE A 7 -13.36 9.44 -7.88
CA ILE A 7 -14.00 10.24 -6.83
C ILE A 7 -14.24 11.65 -7.36
N THR A 8 -15.42 12.19 -7.10
CA THR A 8 -15.82 13.55 -7.51
C THR A 8 -15.88 14.54 -6.34
N SER A 9 -15.66 14.09 -5.10
CA SER A 9 -15.72 14.95 -3.90
C SER A 9 -14.50 14.80 -2.98
N TRP A 10 -14.02 15.94 -2.46
CA TRP A 10 -12.94 15.95 -1.47
C TRP A 10 -13.34 15.32 -0.13
N GLN A 11 -14.62 15.31 0.22
CA GLN A 11 -15.11 14.64 1.43
C GLN A 11 -14.93 13.12 1.37
N GLU A 12 -15.14 12.52 0.20
CA GLU A 12 -14.89 11.10 0.00
C GLU A 12 -13.39 10.78 0.05
N VAL A 13 -12.55 11.65 -0.50
CA VAL A 13 -11.08 11.56 -0.34
C VAL A 13 -10.69 11.54 1.14
N HIS A 14 -11.19 12.49 1.94
CA HIS A 14 -10.92 12.54 3.38
C HIS A 14 -11.37 11.26 4.10
N THR A 15 -12.56 10.76 3.78
CA THR A 15 -13.10 9.53 4.39
C THR A 15 -12.18 8.33 4.13
N ILE A 16 -11.66 8.20 2.91
CA ILE A 16 -10.75 7.09 2.55
C ILE A 16 -9.38 7.26 3.20
N VAL A 17 -8.86 8.49 3.28
CA VAL A 17 -7.60 8.77 3.97
C VAL A 17 -7.73 8.42 5.46
N ASP A 18 -8.81 8.84 6.12
CA ASP A 18 -9.05 8.54 7.53
C ASP A 18 -9.18 7.04 7.79
N ASP A 19 -9.90 6.32 6.93
CA ASP A 19 -10.01 4.86 6.99
C ASP A 19 -8.64 4.18 6.82
N ALA A 20 -7.85 4.58 5.83
CA ALA A 20 -6.51 4.06 5.58
C ALA A 20 -5.55 4.34 6.75
N MET A 21 -5.66 5.52 7.37
CA MET A 21 -4.89 5.86 8.57
C MET A 21 -5.30 4.99 9.76
N SER A 22 -6.61 4.78 9.97
CA SER A 22 -7.12 3.94 11.06
C SER A 22 -6.69 2.48 10.94
N LYS A 23 -6.55 1.98 9.70
CA LYS A 23 -6.10 0.64 9.37
C LYS A 23 -4.58 0.51 9.32
N GLY A 24 -3.84 1.61 9.49
CA GLY A 24 -2.38 1.62 9.43
C GLY A 24 -1.83 1.25 8.05
N ASN A 25 -2.53 1.60 6.96
CA ASN A 25 -2.05 1.35 5.60
C ASN A 25 -0.70 2.04 5.37
N ARG A 26 0.13 1.46 4.49
CA ARG A 26 1.48 1.92 4.20
C ARG A 26 1.51 3.28 3.52
N SER A 27 0.65 3.48 2.54
CA SER A 27 0.58 4.73 1.79
C SER A 27 -0.78 4.93 1.15
N VAL A 28 -1.11 6.20 0.94
CA VAL A 28 -2.25 6.64 0.14
C VAL A 28 -1.72 7.58 -0.92
N SER A 29 -2.13 7.37 -2.16
CA SER A 29 -1.78 8.21 -3.31
C SER A 29 -3.05 8.79 -3.90
N ILE A 30 -3.08 10.11 -4.08
CA ILE A 30 -4.17 10.83 -4.73
C ILE A 30 -3.64 11.38 -6.05
N TYR A 31 -4.32 11.06 -7.14
CA TYR A 31 -4.07 11.64 -8.45
C TYR A 31 -5.23 12.56 -8.82
N ILE A 32 -4.91 13.74 -9.32
CA ILE A 32 -5.87 14.76 -9.73
C ILE A 32 -5.55 15.14 -11.18
N SER A 33 -6.48 14.89 -12.09
CA SER A 33 -6.34 15.28 -13.49
C SER A 33 -6.75 16.74 -13.71
N PRO A 34 -6.23 17.40 -14.76
CA PRO A 34 -6.56 18.80 -15.08
C PRO A 34 -8.04 19.07 -15.35
N ASP A 35 -8.81 18.05 -15.70
CA ASP A 35 -10.27 18.11 -15.88
C ASP A 35 -11.05 17.99 -14.55
N GLY A 36 -10.35 17.92 -13.42
CA GLY A 36 -10.93 17.82 -12.08
C GLY A 36 -11.27 16.40 -11.64
N GLY A 37 -10.99 15.39 -12.47
CA GLY A 37 -11.09 13.99 -12.06
C GLY A 37 -10.10 13.65 -10.93
N MET A 38 -10.55 12.86 -9.97
CA MET A 38 -9.67 12.38 -8.89
C MET A 38 -9.71 10.85 -8.83
N SER A 39 -8.55 10.25 -8.61
CA SER A 39 -8.44 8.84 -8.25
C SER A 39 -7.58 8.68 -7.00
N ILE A 40 -7.96 7.72 -6.17
CA ILE A 40 -7.24 7.40 -4.94
C ILE A 40 -6.82 5.93 -4.98
N SER A 41 -5.58 5.69 -4.55
CA SER A 41 -5.02 4.36 -4.40
C SER A 41 -4.50 4.21 -2.97
N VAL A 42 -4.94 3.14 -2.29
CA VAL A 42 -4.50 2.81 -0.93
C VAL A 42 -3.65 1.55 -0.97
N SER A 43 -2.43 1.63 -0.47
CA SER A 43 -1.50 0.52 -0.40
C SER A 43 -1.37 0.06 1.06
N PRO A 44 -1.89 -1.12 1.45
CA PRO A 44 -1.65 -1.67 2.78
C PRO A 44 -0.18 -2.08 2.97
N TRP A 45 0.26 -2.24 4.22
CA TRP A 45 1.46 -3.05 4.47
C TRP A 45 1.18 -4.48 4.02
N PRO A 46 2.17 -5.18 3.44
CA PRO A 46 2.02 -6.59 3.19
C PRO A 46 1.83 -7.33 4.52
N ASP A 47 1.01 -8.38 4.52
CA ASP A 47 0.80 -9.22 5.71
C ASP A 47 2.14 -9.83 6.14
N GLU A 48 2.68 -9.37 7.26
CA GLU A 48 3.98 -9.78 7.76
C GLU A 48 4.00 -11.28 8.05
N GLU A 49 2.88 -11.85 8.50
CA GLU A 49 2.80 -13.30 8.78
C GLU A 49 2.89 -14.11 7.49
N SER A 50 2.13 -13.74 6.44
CA SER A 50 2.26 -14.35 5.12
C SER A 50 3.68 -14.21 4.55
N LEU A 51 4.32 -13.06 4.73
CA LEU A 51 5.71 -12.84 4.30
C LEU A 51 6.71 -13.71 5.08
N ARG A 52 6.53 -13.84 6.40
CA ARG A 52 7.35 -14.71 7.25
C ARG A 52 7.19 -16.17 6.84
N VAL A 53 5.96 -16.62 6.57
CA VAL A 53 5.68 -17.98 6.09
C VAL A 53 6.34 -18.21 4.73
N ALA A 54 6.23 -17.29 3.79
CA ALA A 54 6.87 -17.41 2.47
C ALA A 54 8.40 -17.45 2.58
N TYR A 55 9.00 -16.64 3.46
CA TYR A 55 10.44 -16.68 3.74
C TYR A 55 10.86 -18.01 4.35
N LYS A 56 10.15 -18.50 5.37
CA LYS A 56 10.41 -19.82 5.98
C LYS A 56 10.26 -20.98 5.00
N GLN A 57 9.36 -20.85 4.02
CA GLN A 57 9.18 -21.82 2.94
C GLN A 57 10.22 -21.69 1.81
N GLY A 58 11.15 -20.72 1.88
CA GLY A 58 12.14 -20.48 0.84
C GLY A 58 11.58 -19.91 -0.47
N LYS A 59 10.33 -19.44 -0.47
CA LYS A 59 9.67 -18.86 -1.66
C LYS A 59 10.18 -17.46 -1.99
N ILE A 60 10.69 -16.76 -0.98
CA ILE A 60 11.28 -15.42 -1.11
C ILE A 60 12.59 -15.39 -0.32
N SER A 61 13.55 -14.58 -0.77
CA SER A 61 14.79 -14.37 -0.02
C SER A 61 14.57 -13.46 1.18
N TYR A 62 15.54 -13.41 2.10
CA TYR A 62 15.52 -12.47 3.23
C TYR A 62 15.52 -11.00 2.75
N ASN A 63 16.18 -10.71 1.63
CA ASN A 63 16.19 -9.37 1.06
C ASN A 63 14.85 -9.01 0.39
N ASP A 64 14.14 -9.98 -0.19
CA ASP A 64 12.77 -9.77 -0.68
C ASP A 64 11.80 -9.48 0.48
N TYR A 65 11.92 -10.22 1.58
CA TYR A 65 11.17 -9.97 2.81
C TYR A 65 11.43 -8.56 3.36
N ARG A 66 12.69 -8.13 3.41
CA ARG A 66 13.03 -6.77 3.89
C ARG A 66 12.46 -5.69 2.98
N LYS A 67 12.56 -5.87 1.66
CA LYS A 67 12.03 -4.92 0.68
C LYS A 67 10.52 -4.76 0.78
N SER A 68 9.77 -5.85 0.98
CA SER A 68 8.31 -5.80 1.09
C SER A 68 7.84 -4.98 2.28
N ILE A 69 8.54 -5.06 3.42
CA ILE A 69 8.29 -4.25 4.62
C ILE A 69 9.02 -2.90 4.62
N GLY A 70 9.62 -2.49 3.49
CA GLY A 70 10.23 -1.16 3.33
C GLY A 70 11.63 -0.99 3.95
N LEU A 71 12.30 -2.08 4.31
CA LEU A 71 13.68 -2.07 4.81
C LEU A 71 14.70 -2.23 3.68
N SER A 72 15.88 -1.61 3.85
CA SER A 72 17.00 -1.77 2.92
C SER A 72 17.56 -3.21 2.92
N PRO A 73 18.04 -3.72 1.77
CA PRO A 73 18.70 -5.03 1.69
C PRO A 73 19.92 -5.12 2.61
N VAL A 74 20.20 -6.32 3.12
CA VAL A 74 21.47 -6.61 3.80
C VAL A 74 22.49 -7.05 2.76
N LYS A 75 23.70 -6.49 2.83
CA LYS A 75 24.85 -6.99 2.08
C LYS A 75 25.29 -8.30 2.72
N THR A 76 25.11 -9.39 2.00
CA THR A 76 25.74 -10.70 2.27
C THR A 76 27.22 -10.65 1.97
#